data_AF-Q2NT60-F1
#
_entry.id   AF-Q2NT60-F1
#
_cell.length_a   1.000
_cell.length_b   1.000
_cell.length_c   1.000
_cell.angle_alpha   90.00
_cell.angle_beta   90.00
_cell.angle_gamma   90.00
#
_symmetry.space_group_name_H-M   'P 1'
#
loop_
_entity.id
_entity.type
_entity.pdbx_description
1 polymer ?
#
loop_
_entity_poly.entity_id
_entity_poly.type
_entity_poly.pdbx_seq_one_letter_code
_entity_poly.pdbx_strand_id
1 'polypeptide(L)'
;MAQAVGDIVNGTYDSSQISARDATQRLRQYADIISPWAETVATRMLNGVAHQEEKQWRTLSRDISAELRHQMKNTAIGQAARSIIEENIQWMKSAPLHAADRIADIQSQAIEAMIRGERPTALMDALLRTGEVAKSRARLISRTEIARATQALTQAQATAIGSEGYIWRTAHDPDVRHSHAHMEGTFVRWENPPTLDGMTGHAGALPNCRCYYDIVIPEN
;
A
#
# COMPACT_ATOMS: atom_id res chain seq x y z
N MET A 1 -3.93 -12.98 -8.08
CA MET A 1 -3.48 -13.01 -6.67
C MET A 1 -4.59 -13.45 -5.72
N ALA A 2 -5.62 -12.65 -5.45
CA ALA A 2 -6.66 -13.00 -4.47
C ALA A 2 -7.38 -14.33 -4.76
N GLN A 3 -7.73 -14.58 -6.03
CA GLN A 3 -8.32 -15.85 -6.46
C GLN A 3 -7.36 -17.03 -6.22
N ALA A 4 -6.09 -16.89 -6.62
CA ALA A 4 -5.06 -17.90 -6.37
C ALA A 4 -4.84 -18.20 -4.88
N VAL A 5 -4.91 -17.19 -3.99
CA VAL A 5 -4.85 -17.40 -2.54
C VAL A 5 -6.07 -18.21 -2.07
N GLY A 6 -7.27 -17.86 -2.55
CA GLY A 6 -8.49 -18.63 -2.27
C GLY A 6 -8.42 -20.07 -2.78
N ASP A 7 -7.90 -20.27 -3.99
CA ASP A 7 -7.74 -21.59 -4.61
C ASP A 7 -6.73 -22.46 -3.86
N ILE A 8 -5.63 -21.87 -3.36
CA ILE A 8 -4.65 -22.58 -2.52
C ILE A 8 -5.25 -23.03 -1.19
N VAL A 9 -6.11 -22.19 -0.58
CA VAL A 9 -6.78 -22.53 0.68
C VAL A 9 -7.89 -23.57 0.48
N ASN A 10 -8.70 -23.41 -0.57
CA ASN A 10 -9.88 -24.24 -0.80
C ASN A 10 -9.57 -25.55 -1.55
N GLY A 11 -8.48 -25.62 -2.29
CA GLY A 11 -8.16 -26.76 -3.16
C GLY A 11 -7.59 -27.98 -2.44
N THR A 12 -7.08 -27.83 -1.21
CA THR A 12 -6.42 -28.92 -0.48
C THR A 12 -6.84 -29.05 0.99
N TYR A 13 -7.61 -28.11 1.55
CA TYR A 13 -7.95 -28.12 2.97
C TYR A 13 -9.09 -29.07 3.32
N ASP A 14 -8.76 -30.11 4.07
CA ASP A 14 -9.67 -31.16 4.56
C ASP A 14 -9.87 -31.11 6.08
N SER A 15 -9.58 -29.97 6.73
CA SER A 15 -9.52 -29.80 8.19
C SER A 15 -8.38 -30.53 8.92
N SER A 16 -7.47 -31.18 8.20
CA SER A 16 -6.29 -31.81 8.79
C SER A 16 -5.12 -30.84 9.00
N GLN A 17 -4.23 -31.19 9.93
CA GLN A 17 -2.98 -30.45 10.15
C GLN A 17 -2.05 -30.50 8.93
N ILE A 18 -2.10 -31.58 8.14
CA ILE A 18 -1.26 -31.78 6.96
C ILE A 18 -1.66 -30.80 5.86
N SER A 19 -2.97 -30.67 5.60
CA SER A 19 -3.46 -29.74 4.60
C SER A 19 -3.25 -28.27 4.97
N ALA A 20 -3.34 -27.91 6.26
CA ALA A 20 -3.01 -26.56 6.74
C ALA A 20 -1.53 -26.18 6.48
N ARG A 21 -0.60 -27.13 6.72
CA ARG A 21 0.83 -26.94 6.47
C ARG A 21 1.13 -26.85 4.98
N ASP A 22 0.51 -27.69 4.16
CA ASP A 22 0.65 -27.65 2.70
C ASP A 22 0.15 -26.31 2.13
N ALA A 23 -1.03 -25.83 2.56
CA ALA A 23 -1.55 -24.53 2.16
C ALA A 23 -0.61 -23.38 2.54
N THR A 24 -0.08 -23.40 3.77
CA THR A 24 0.93 -22.43 4.24
C THR A 24 2.18 -22.44 3.34
N GLN A 25 2.72 -23.61 3.02
CA GLN A 25 3.91 -23.75 2.19
C GLN A 25 3.67 -23.24 0.76
N ARG A 26 2.53 -23.61 0.16
CA ARG A 26 2.13 -23.15 -1.17
C ARG A 26 1.95 -21.64 -1.24
N LEU A 27 1.39 -21.01 -0.21
CA LEU A 27 1.26 -19.55 -0.15
C LEU A 27 2.63 -18.86 -0.07
N ARG A 28 3.57 -19.39 0.71
CA ARG A 28 4.95 -18.87 0.76
C ARG A 28 5.64 -19.01 -0.60
N GLN A 29 5.55 -20.17 -1.25
CA GLN A 29 6.09 -20.37 -2.60
C GLN A 29 5.42 -19.46 -3.63
N TYR A 30 4.10 -19.26 -3.53
CA TYR A 30 3.36 -18.36 -4.41
C TYR A 30 3.86 -16.92 -4.29
N ALA A 31 4.21 -16.47 -3.08
CA ALA A 31 4.80 -15.15 -2.85
C ALA A 31 6.09 -14.93 -3.67
N ASP A 32 6.91 -15.97 -3.82
CA ASP A 32 8.14 -15.89 -4.60
C ASP A 32 7.86 -15.97 -6.11
N ILE A 33 6.97 -16.86 -6.54
CA ILE A 33 6.57 -17.02 -7.95
C ILE A 33 6.02 -15.72 -8.55
N ILE A 34 5.29 -14.92 -7.76
CA ILE A 34 4.70 -13.67 -8.26
C ILE A 34 5.70 -12.52 -8.41
N SER A 35 6.97 -12.67 -8.01
CA SER A 35 7.93 -11.55 -7.99
C SER A 35 8.07 -10.85 -9.37
N PRO A 36 8.27 -11.56 -10.50
CA PRO A 36 8.37 -10.91 -11.82
C PRO A 36 7.06 -10.23 -12.26
N TRP A 37 5.91 -10.81 -11.87
CA TRP A 37 4.61 -10.20 -12.12
C TRP A 37 4.43 -8.94 -11.26
N ALA A 38 4.84 -8.96 -10.00
CA ALA A 38 4.79 -7.82 -9.08
C ALA A 38 5.65 -6.66 -9.59
N GLU A 39 6.86 -6.95 -10.09
CA GLU A 39 7.73 -5.95 -10.75
C GLU A 39 7.03 -5.29 -11.95
N THR A 40 6.39 -6.09 -12.80
CA THR A 40 5.66 -5.58 -13.97
C THR A 40 4.50 -4.67 -13.54
N VAL A 41 3.73 -5.08 -12.52
CA VAL A 41 2.61 -4.30 -11.99
C VAL A 41 3.09 -3.01 -11.35
N ALA A 42 4.10 -3.07 -10.50
CA ALA A 42 4.69 -1.91 -9.84
C ALA A 42 5.23 -0.88 -10.85
N THR A 43 5.92 -1.35 -11.90
CA THR A 43 6.42 -0.50 -12.98
C THR A 43 5.28 0.19 -13.74
N ARG A 44 4.23 -0.56 -14.12
CA ARG A 44 3.05 0.01 -14.81
C ARG A 44 2.33 1.03 -13.93
N MET A 45 2.20 0.74 -12.65
CA MET A 45 1.57 1.60 -11.67
C MET A 45 2.32 2.92 -11.53
N LEU A 46 3.65 2.88 -11.37
CA LEU A 46 4.49 4.06 -11.31
C LEU A 46 4.36 4.90 -12.60
N ASN A 47 4.41 4.27 -13.77
CA ASN A 47 4.25 4.96 -15.05
C ASN A 47 2.87 5.63 -15.16
N GLY A 48 1.82 4.98 -14.67
CA GLY A 48 0.47 5.55 -14.62
C GLY A 48 0.40 6.80 -13.73
N VAL A 49 0.97 6.72 -12.53
CA VAL A 49 1.05 7.85 -11.60
C VAL A 49 1.87 8.99 -12.20
N ALA A 50 3.05 8.72 -12.74
CA ALA A 50 3.91 9.72 -13.36
C ALA A 50 3.21 10.46 -14.51
N HIS A 51 2.44 9.74 -15.33
CA HIS A 51 1.65 10.34 -16.40
C HIS A 51 0.52 11.24 -15.88
N GLN A 52 -0.14 10.82 -14.79
CA GLN A 52 -1.20 11.60 -14.15
C GLN A 52 -0.64 12.88 -13.50
N GLU A 53 0.47 12.78 -12.76
CA GLU A 53 1.17 13.92 -12.18
C GLU A 53 1.60 14.90 -13.27
N GLU A 54 2.22 14.42 -14.35
CA GLU A 54 2.63 15.30 -15.46
C GLU A 54 1.44 16.10 -16.01
N LYS A 55 0.26 15.48 -16.15
CA LYS A 55 -0.92 16.18 -16.61
C LYS A 55 -1.36 17.29 -15.64
N GLN A 56 -1.32 17.03 -14.33
CA GLN A 56 -1.68 18.01 -13.31
C GLN A 56 -0.68 19.18 -13.28
N TRP A 57 0.62 18.88 -13.29
CA TRP A 57 1.66 19.90 -13.31
C TRP A 57 1.66 20.74 -14.59
N ARG A 58 1.29 20.17 -15.74
CA ARG A 58 1.12 20.96 -16.98
C ARG A 58 -0.02 21.97 -16.89
N THR A 59 -1.06 21.67 -16.11
CA THR A 59 -2.14 22.62 -15.83
C THR A 59 -1.67 23.72 -14.89
N LEU A 60 -0.79 23.40 -13.94
CA LEU A 60 -0.24 24.37 -12.99
C LEU A 60 0.85 25.27 -13.61
N SER A 61 1.75 24.71 -14.44
CA SER A 61 2.75 25.45 -15.20
C SER A 61 3.40 24.61 -16.32
N ARG A 62 3.44 25.18 -17.53
CA ARG A 62 4.03 24.53 -18.72
C ARG A 62 5.55 24.40 -18.63
N ASP A 63 6.23 25.41 -18.09
CA ASP A 63 7.69 25.45 -18.00
C ASP A 63 8.21 24.50 -16.91
N ILE A 64 7.49 24.42 -15.78
CA ILE A 64 7.77 23.47 -14.70
C ILE A 64 7.74 22.03 -15.23
N SER A 65 6.76 21.70 -16.08
CA SER A 65 6.62 20.36 -16.65
C SER A 65 7.78 19.97 -17.58
N ALA A 66 8.46 20.93 -18.22
CA ALA A 66 9.60 20.65 -19.10
C ALA A 66 10.87 20.34 -18.31
N GLU A 67 11.13 21.11 -17.27
CA GLU A 67 12.27 20.91 -16.36
C GLU A 67 12.13 19.58 -15.60
N LEU A 68 10.93 19.24 -15.12
CA LEU A 68 10.66 17.96 -14.48
C LEU A 68 10.99 16.76 -15.38
N ARG A 69 10.68 16.81 -16.68
CA ARG A 69 11.03 15.76 -17.64
C ARG A 69 12.55 15.59 -17.79
N HIS A 70 13.31 16.68 -17.68
CA HIS A 70 14.77 16.66 -17.74
C HIS A 70 15.36 16.07 -16.45
N GLN A 71 14.83 16.45 -15.28
CA GLN A 71 15.27 15.95 -13.98
C GLN A 71 14.84 14.51 -13.70
N MET A 72 13.73 14.02 -14.24
CA MET A 72 13.34 12.61 -14.14
C MET A 72 14.38 11.65 -14.73
N LYS A 73 15.14 12.11 -15.74
CA LYS A 73 16.26 11.36 -16.31
C LYS A 73 17.53 11.45 -15.46
N ASN A 74 17.62 12.44 -14.57
CA ASN A 74 18.81 12.76 -13.78
C ASN A 74 18.57 12.50 -12.29
N THR A 75 19.04 11.32 -11.88
CA THR A 75 19.41 10.87 -10.52
C THR A 75 18.35 10.89 -9.40
N ALA A 76 17.80 12.02 -8.95
CA ALA A 76 17.00 12.07 -7.70
C ALA A 76 15.60 11.46 -7.84
N ILE A 77 14.83 11.87 -8.85
CA ILE A 77 13.49 11.33 -9.10
C ILE A 77 13.58 9.85 -9.54
N GLY A 78 14.63 9.49 -10.28
CA GLY A 78 14.89 8.12 -10.68
C GLY A 78 15.27 7.17 -9.53
N GLN A 79 15.80 7.69 -8.42
CA GLN A 79 16.02 6.91 -7.19
C GLN A 79 14.73 6.74 -6.40
N ALA A 80 13.93 7.81 -6.24
CA ALA A 80 12.61 7.73 -5.61
C ALA A 80 11.68 6.73 -6.33
N ALA A 81 11.66 6.79 -7.67
CA ALA A 81 10.97 5.82 -8.53
C ALA A 81 11.36 4.36 -8.24
N ARG A 82 12.65 4.08 -8.06
CA ARG A 82 13.15 2.74 -7.75
C ARG A 82 12.73 2.27 -6.35
N SER A 83 12.87 3.13 -5.34
CA SER A 83 12.40 2.83 -3.96
C SER A 83 10.91 2.47 -3.94
N ILE A 84 10.09 3.26 -4.65
CA ILE A 84 8.65 3.01 -4.77
C ILE A 84 8.37 1.64 -5.40
N ILE A 85 9.09 1.27 -6.46
CA ILE A 85 8.92 -0.04 -7.10
C ILE A 85 9.29 -1.17 -6.14
N GLU A 86 10.43 -1.06 -5.45
CA GLU A 86 10.92 -2.07 -4.50
C GLU A 86 9.94 -2.27 -3.34
N GLU A 87 9.46 -1.18 -2.73
CA GLU A 87 8.46 -1.22 -1.67
C GLU A 87 7.15 -1.87 -2.14
N ASN A 88 6.65 -1.48 -3.32
CA ASN A 88 5.45 -2.05 -3.90
C ASN A 88 5.53 -3.56 -4.12
N ILE A 89 6.70 -4.06 -4.55
CA ILE A 89 6.94 -5.49 -4.72
C ILE A 89 6.85 -6.21 -3.36
N GLN A 90 7.51 -5.69 -2.33
CA GLN A 90 7.47 -6.28 -0.99
C GLN A 90 6.03 -6.33 -0.45
N TRP A 91 5.26 -5.27 -0.65
CA TRP A 91 3.86 -5.24 -0.23
C TRP A 91 2.97 -6.22 -0.97
N MET A 92 3.14 -6.37 -2.29
CA MET A 92 2.42 -7.39 -3.06
C MET A 92 2.76 -8.81 -2.60
N LYS A 93 4.02 -9.07 -2.25
CA LYS A 93 4.47 -10.34 -1.66
C LYS A 93 3.92 -10.56 -0.24
N SER A 94 3.65 -9.49 0.51
CA SER A 94 3.13 -9.59 1.88
C SER A 94 1.71 -10.17 1.95
N ALA A 95 0.89 -10.01 0.91
CA ALA A 95 -0.49 -10.51 0.90
C ALA A 95 -0.59 -12.04 1.02
N PRO A 96 0.10 -12.84 0.18
CA PRO A 96 0.12 -14.29 0.35
C PRO A 96 0.86 -14.75 1.62
N LEU A 97 1.92 -14.05 2.06
CA LEU A 97 2.62 -14.38 3.31
C LEU A 97 1.71 -14.21 4.53
N HIS A 98 1.00 -13.09 4.62
CA HIS A 98 0.05 -12.85 5.70
C HIS A 98 -1.14 -13.84 5.67
N ALA A 99 -1.55 -14.31 4.50
CA ALA A 99 -2.53 -15.39 4.40
C ALA A 99 -1.98 -16.70 4.98
N ALA A 100 -0.70 -17.00 4.74
CA ALA A 100 -0.02 -18.18 5.29
C ALA A 100 0.09 -18.10 6.82
N ASP A 101 0.50 -16.96 7.37
CA ASP A 101 0.60 -16.74 8.81
C ASP A 101 -0.78 -16.87 9.49
N ARG A 102 -1.82 -16.26 8.89
CA ARG A 102 -3.20 -16.39 9.37
C ARG A 102 -3.68 -17.85 9.44
N ILE A 103 -3.33 -18.67 8.45
CA ILE A 103 -3.70 -20.11 8.46
C ILE A 103 -3.00 -20.82 9.62
N ALA A 104 -1.71 -20.56 9.82
CA ALA A 104 -0.94 -21.15 10.91
C ALA A 104 -1.51 -20.76 12.30
N ASP A 105 -1.90 -19.51 12.47
CA ASP A 105 -2.51 -19.01 13.72
C ASP A 105 -3.86 -19.65 14.00
N ILE A 106 -4.76 -19.67 13.02
CA ILE A 106 -6.10 -20.27 13.16
C ILE A 106 -5.97 -21.77 13.45
N GLN A 107 -5.03 -22.46 12.80
CA GLN A 107 -4.79 -23.87 13.04
C GLN A 107 -4.30 -24.12 14.47
N SER A 108 -3.41 -23.28 14.98
CA SER A 108 -2.88 -23.39 16.36
C SER A 108 -4.01 -23.22 17.38
N GLN A 109 -4.86 -22.20 17.20
CA GLN A 109 -6.04 -21.97 18.04
C GLN A 109 -7.05 -23.13 17.96
N ALA A 110 -7.24 -23.73 16.79
CA ALA A 110 -8.15 -24.85 16.61
C ALA A 110 -7.66 -26.09 17.38
N ILE A 111 -6.35 -26.34 17.39
CA ILE A 111 -5.73 -27.41 18.18
C ILE A 111 -5.95 -27.18 19.67
N GLU A 112 -5.71 -25.96 20.16
CA GLU A 112 -5.92 -25.61 21.57
C GLU A 112 -7.39 -25.76 21.99
N ALA A 113 -8.34 -25.37 21.14
CA ALA A 113 -9.76 -25.59 21.37
C ALA A 113 -10.10 -27.09 21.47
N MET A 114 -9.57 -27.93 20.57
CA MET A 114 -9.78 -29.37 20.61
C MET A 114 -9.18 -30.03 21.87
N ILE A 115 -7.98 -29.60 22.30
CA ILE A 115 -7.35 -30.07 23.54
C ILE A 115 -8.23 -29.74 24.76
N ARG A 116 -8.92 -28.60 24.73
CA ARG A 116 -9.89 -28.18 25.75
C ARG A 116 -11.27 -28.85 25.63
N GLY A 117 -11.46 -29.74 24.64
CA GLY A 117 -12.74 -30.43 24.40
C GLY A 117 -13.79 -29.57 23.68
N GLU A 118 -13.39 -28.41 23.13
CA GLU A 118 -14.26 -27.50 22.39
C GLU A 118 -14.31 -27.89 20.90
N ARG A 119 -15.43 -27.61 20.22
CA ARG A 119 -15.53 -27.76 18.76
C ARG A 119 -15.10 -26.47 18.08
N PRO A 120 -14.07 -26.47 17.20
CA PRO A 120 -13.52 -25.25 16.61
C PRO A 120 -14.30 -24.78 15.34
N THR A 121 -15.63 -24.94 15.31
CA THR A 121 -16.44 -24.65 14.10
C THR A 121 -16.26 -23.22 13.58
N ALA A 122 -16.28 -22.23 14.47
CA ALA A 122 -16.04 -20.83 14.11
C ALA A 122 -14.62 -20.56 13.57
N LEU A 123 -13.62 -21.33 14.02
CA LEU A 123 -12.24 -21.23 13.52
C LEU A 123 -12.10 -21.85 12.13
N MET A 124 -12.80 -22.94 11.85
CA MET A 124 -12.88 -23.53 10.52
C MET A 124 -13.50 -22.55 9.50
N ASP A 125 -14.61 -21.89 9.88
CA ASP A 125 -15.22 -20.87 9.03
C ASP A 125 -14.28 -19.67 8.81
N ALA A 126 -13.55 -19.26 9.85
CA ALA A 126 -12.57 -18.18 9.75
C ALA A 126 -11.39 -18.52 8.82
N LEU A 127 -11.05 -19.81 8.72
CA LEU A 127 -10.01 -20.31 7.83
C LEU A 127 -10.45 -20.26 6.37
N LEU A 128 -11.65 -20.76 6.05
CA LEU A 128 -12.21 -20.73 4.69
C LEU A 128 -12.36 -19.30 4.17
N ARG A 129 -12.61 -18.33 5.05
CA ARG A 129 -12.65 -16.89 4.70
C ARG A 129 -11.27 -16.25 4.46
N THR A 130 -10.17 -16.97 4.64
CA THR A 130 -8.81 -16.41 4.48
C THR A 130 -8.58 -15.83 3.09
N GLY A 131 -9.14 -16.44 2.03
CA GLY A 131 -9.08 -15.90 0.68
C GLY A 131 -9.72 -14.51 0.55
N GLU A 132 -10.90 -14.31 1.13
CA GLU A 132 -11.59 -13.01 1.10
C GLU A 132 -10.89 -11.94 1.97
N VAL A 133 -10.31 -12.35 3.10
CA VAL A 133 -9.47 -11.48 3.92
C VAL A 133 -8.22 -11.04 3.15
N ALA A 134 -7.54 -11.98 2.48
CA ALA A 134 -6.38 -11.68 1.66
C ALA A 134 -6.72 -10.74 0.48
N LYS A 135 -7.88 -10.93 -0.15
CA LYS A 135 -8.39 -10.04 -1.21
C LYS A 135 -8.62 -8.61 -0.71
N SER A 136 -9.29 -8.48 0.43
CA SER A 136 -9.60 -7.18 1.04
C SER A 136 -8.31 -6.45 1.43
N ARG A 137 -7.36 -7.18 2.01
CA ARG A 137 -6.04 -6.65 2.35
C ARG A 137 -5.24 -6.23 1.11
N ALA A 138 -5.21 -7.05 0.06
CA ALA A 138 -4.52 -6.71 -1.18
C ALA A 138 -5.05 -5.41 -1.79
N ARG A 139 -6.37 -5.19 -1.77
CA ARG A 139 -6.99 -3.93 -2.22
C ARG A 139 -6.56 -2.73 -1.38
N LEU A 140 -6.55 -2.87 -0.05
CA LEU A 140 -6.12 -1.81 0.86
C LEU A 140 -4.66 -1.44 0.61
N ILE A 141 -3.79 -2.46 0.51
CA ILE A 141 -2.37 -2.30 0.20
C ILE A 141 -2.21 -1.56 -1.12
N SER A 142 -2.80 -2.06 -2.21
CA SER A 142 -2.66 -1.44 -3.54
C SER A 142 -3.08 0.03 -3.56
N ARG A 143 -4.18 0.39 -2.87
CA ARG A 143 -4.62 1.79 -2.80
C ARG A 143 -3.62 2.67 -2.05
N THR A 144 -3.10 2.18 -0.93
CA THR A 144 -2.14 2.90 -0.09
C THR A 144 -0.84 3.12 -0.84
N GLU A 145 -0.36 2.09 -1.51
CA GLU A 145 0.86 2.13 -2.32
C GLU A 145 0.76 3.08 -3.52
N ILE A 146 -0.40 3.15 -4.18
CA ILE A 146 -0.64 4.15 -5.25
C ILE A 146 -0.54 5.56 -4.69
N ALA A 147 -1.15 5.80 -3.53
CA ALA A 147 -1.13 7.11 -2.92
C ALA A 147 0.28 7.52 -2.46
N ARG A 148 1.07 6.58 -1.91
CA ARG A 148 2.48 6.78 -1.53
C ARG A 148 3.37 7.06 -2.74
N ALA A 149 3.20 6.31 -3.83
CA ALA A 149 3.92 6.55 -5.08
C ALA A 149 3.65 7.95 -5.64
N THR A 150 2.36 8.35 -5.63
CA THR A 150 1.93 9.69 -6.04
C THR A 150 2.58 10.74 -5.17
N GLN A 151 2.46 10.58 -3.85
CA GLN A 151 3.06 11.47 -2.86
C GLN A 151 4.55 11.71 -3.09
N ALA A 152 5.32 10.64 -3.24
CA ALA A 152 6.76 10.70 -3.39
C ALA A 152 7.16 11.41 -4.71
N LEU A 153 6.42 11.18 -5.80
CA LEU A 153 6.62 11.90 -7.06
C LEU A 153 6.28 13.39 -6.91
N THR A 154 5.12 13.71 -6.35
CA THR A 154 4.69 15.09 -6.10
C THR A 154 5.71 15.83 -5.22
N GLN A 155 6.18 15.21 -4.13
CA GLN A 155 7.20 15.77 -3.26
C GLN A 155 8.49 16.04 -4.03
N ALA A 156 9.00 15.06 -4.78
CA ALA A 156 10.23 15.24 -5.54
C ALA A 156 10.12 16.39 -6.55
N GLN A 157 8.95 16.55 -7.18
CA GLN A 157 8.67 17.65 -8.11
C GLN A 157 8.57 19.00 -7.40
N ALA A 158 7.86 19.06 -6.27
CA ALA A 158 7.71 20.28 -5.47
C ALA A 158 9.07 20.75 -4.91
N THR A 159 9.86 19.85 -4.35
CA THR A 159 11.19 20.17 -3.81
C THR A 159 12.16 20.62 -4.91
N ALA A 160 12.06 20.05 -6.11
CA ALA A 160 12.88 20.47 -7.26
C ALA A 160 12.67 21.94 -7.67
N ILE A 161 11.48 22.51 -7.39
CA ILE A 161 11.16 23.91 -7.64
C ILE A 161 11.26 24.79 -6.38
N GLY A 162 11.89 24.29 -5.32
CA GLY A 162 12.16 25.04 -4.09
C GLY A 162 11.02 25.04 -3.06
N SER A 163 9.95 24.25 -3.26
CA SER A 163 8.90 24.12 -2.24
C SER A 163 9.44 23.44 -0.97
N GLU A 164 9.29 24.10 0.17
CA GLU A 164 9.63 23.52 1.49
C GLU A 164 8.52 22.61 2.04
N GLY A 165 7.30 22.72 1.55
CA GLY A 165 6.17 22.01 2.11
C GLY A 165 4.83 22.35 1.47
N TYR A 166 3.77 21.95 2.15
CA TYR A 166 2.40 22.11 1.68
C TYR A 166 1.45 22.40 2.85
N ILE A 167 0.28 22.95 2.54
CA ILE A 167 -0.83 23.04 3.48
C ILE A 167 -1.63 21.74 3.41
N TRP A 168 -1.84 21.09 4.55
CA TRP A 168 -2.62 19.86 4.62
C TRP A 168 -4.10 20.14 4.44
N ARG A 169 -4.70 19.49 3.44
CA ARG A 169 -6.14 19.55 3.15
C ARG A 169 -6.80 18.21 3.32
N THR A 170 -8.03 18.22 3.81
CA THR A 170 -8.84 17.03 4.01
C THR A 170 -9.90 16.91 2.92
N ALA A 171 -10.51 15.73 2.80
CA ALA A 171 -11.63 15.53 1.88
C ALA A 171 -12.94 16.20 2.37
N HIS A 172 -12.93 16.80 3.58
CA HIS A 172 -14.08 17.44 4.22
C HIS A 172 -15.35 16.56 4.27
N ASP A 173 -15.17 15.25 4.42
CA ASP A 173 -16.28 14.30 4.51
C ASP A 173 -16.30 13.56 5.85
N PRO A 174 -17.41 12.87 6.18
CA PRO A 174 -17.58 12.22 7.47
C PRO A 174 -16.60 11.06 7.77
N ASP A 175 -15.93 10.50 6.76
CA ASP A 175 -14.97 9.40 6.98
C ASP A 175 -13.56 9.92 7.28
N VAL A 176 -13.35 11.25 7.23
CA VAL A 176 -12.06 11.84 7.64
C VAL A 176 -11.83 11.56 9.12
N ARG A 177 -10.74 10.84 9.40
CA ARG A 177 -10.32 10.50 10.76
C ARG A 177 -10.07 11.77 11.59
N HIS A 178 -10.39 11.72 12.87
CA HIS A 178 -10.30 12.89 13.76
C HIS A 178 -8.89 13.52 13.77
N SER A 179 -7.84 12.71 13.86
CA SER A 179 -6.44 13.16 13.79
C SER A 179 -6.09 13.85 12.48
N HIS A 180 -6.66 13.40 11.36
CA HIS A 180 -6.49 14.02 10.04
C HIS A 180 -7.27 15.33 9.92
N ALA A 181 -8.47 15.41 10.51
CA ALA A 181 -9.26 16.65 10.54
C ALA A 181 -8.53 17.78 11.29
N HIS A 182 -7.79 17.44 12.35
CA HIS A 182 -6.97 18.40 13.10
C HIS A 182 -5.81 18.99 12.31
N MET A 183 -5.40 18.32 11.23
CA MET A 183 -4.34 18.82 10.36
C MET A 183 -4.82 19.81 9.31
N GLU A 184 -6.13 20.00 9.13
CA GLU A 184 -6.67 20.93 8.13
C GLU A 184 -6.05 22.32 8.25
N GLY A 185 -5.49 22.84 7.15
CA GLY A 185 -4.85 24.15 7.11
C GLY A 185 -3.45 24.21 7.73
N THR A 186 -2.94 23.12 8.28
CA THR A 186 -1.60 23.07 8.89
C THR A 186 -0.52 22.97 7.82
N PHE A 187 0.54 23.77 7.94
CA PHE A 187 1.72 23.65 7.09
C PHE A 187 2.58 22.44 7.50
N VAL A 188 2.91 21.58 6.54
CA VAL A 188 3.73 20.39 6.73
C VAL A 188 4.93 20.48 5.81
N ARG A 189 6.13 20.38 6.41
CA ARG A 189 7.39 20.33 5.65
C ARG A 189 7.58 18.94 5.03
N TRP A 190 8.16 18.90 3.84
CA TRP A 190 8.40 17.65 3.12
C TRP A 190 9.34 16.70 3.87
N GLU A 191 10.30 17.23 4.62
CA GLU A 191 11.26 16.45 5.40
C GLU A 191 10.75 16.05 6.81
N ASN A 192 9.60 16.57 7.24
CA ASN A 192 9.05 16.29 8.56
C ASN A 192 7.55 15.93 8.49
N PRO A 193 7.21 14.74 7.95
CA PRO A 193 5.83 14.25 7.94
C PRO A 193 5.27 14.07 9.36
N PRO A 194 3.97 14.35 9.57
CA PRO A 194 3.33 14.12 10.86
C PRO A 194 3.15 12.63 11.15
N THR A 195 3.00 12.31 12.44
CA THR A 195 2.57 10.98 12.90
C THR A 195 1.12 11.05 13.34
N LEU A 196 0.24 10.38 12.59
CA LEU A 196 -1.20 10.33 12.83
C LEU A 196 -1.62 8.86 12.95
N ASP A 197 -2.49 8.54 13.91
CA ASP A 197 -3.01 7.19 14.12
C ASP A 197 -1.90 6.11 14.26
N GLY A 198 -0.77 6.50 14.87
CA GLY A 198 0.39 5.63 15.06
C GLY A 198 1.22 5.40 13.79
N MET A 199 0.98 6.16 12.72
CA MET A 199 1.68 6.03 11.44
C MET A 199 2.23 7.38 10.99
N THR A 200 3.50 7.41 10.60
CA THR A 200 4.13 8.60 10.01
C THR A 200 3.88 8.63 8.52
N GLY A 201 3.40 9.76 8.00
CA GLY A 201 3.18 9.92 6.57
C GLY A 201 2.56 11.25 6.18
N HIS A 202 2.73 11.62 4.93
CA HIS A 202 2.12 12.82 4.36
C HIS A 202 0.62 12.63 4.08
N ALA A 203 -0.06 13.71 3.70
CA ALA A 203 -1.47 13.67 3.31
C ALA A 203 -1.67 12.62 2.21
N GLY A 204 -2.78 11.89 2.20
CA GLY A 204 -3.05 10.86 1.19
C GLY A 204 -2.20 9.57 1.29
N ALA A 205 -0.99 9.60 1.86
CA ALA A 205 -0.06 8.46 1.90
C ALA A 205 -0.34 7.42 3.01
N LEU A 206 -1.33 7.70 3.88
CA LEU A 206 -1.78 6.80 4.94
C LEU A 206 -2.93 5.88 4.45
N PRO A 207 -3.13 4.69 5.05
CA PRO A 207 -4.16 3.76 4.60
C PRO A 207 -5.56 4.39 4.51
N ASN A 208 -6.22 4.22 3.35
CA ASN A 208 -7.52 4.81 3.02
C ASN A 208 -7.62 6.35 3.20
N CYS A 209 -6.48 7.05 3.26
CA CYS A 209 -6.47 8.50 3.39
C CYS A 209 -6.89 9.17 2.07
N ARG A 210 -7.74 10.18 2.17
CA ARG A 210 -8.17 11.04 1.04
C ARG A 210 -7.76 12.50 1.21
N CYS A 211 -6.93 12.80 2.23
CA CYS A 211 -6.30 14.09 2.39
C CYS A 211 -5.35 14.35 1.22
N TYR A 212 -5.08 15.62 0.92
CA TYR A 212 -4.22 16.02 -0.19
C TYR A 212 -3.36 17.23 0.20
N TYR A 213 -2.35 17.48 -0.63
CA TYR A 213 -1.38 18.56 -0.46
C TYR A 213 -1.84 19.78 -1.25
N ASP A 214 -1.91 20.93 -0.60
CA ASP A 214 -2.01 22.23 -1.25
C ASP A 214 -0.61 22.85 -1.24
N ILE A 215 0.14 22.61 -2.33
CA ILE A 215 1.60 22.84 -2.41
C ILE A 215 1.89 24.32 -2.32
N VAL A 216 2.81 24.69 -1.42
CA VAL A 216 3.29 26.07 -1.30
C VAL A 216 4.48 26.25 -2.24
N ILE A 217 4.30 27.10 -3.24
CA ILE A 217 5.35 27.47 -4.20
C ILE A 217 6.01 28.77 -3.71
N PRO A 218 7.35 28.85 -3.64
CA PRO A 218 8.03 30.10 -3.30
C PRO A 218 7.64 31.23 -4.25
N GLU A 219 7.36 32.42 -3.71
CA GLU A 219 7.26 33.63 -4.52
C GLU A 219 8.67 34.08 -4.93
N ASN A 220 8.92 34.19 -6.23
CA ASN A 220 10.17 34.74 -6.78
C ASN A 220 10.24 36.26 -6.62
#